data_AF-F0KMP8-F1
#
_entry.id   AF-F0KMP8-F1
#
_cell.length_a   1.000
_cell.length_b   1.000
_cell.length_c   1.000
_cell.angle_alpha   90.00
_cell.angle_beta   90.00
_cell.angle_gamma   90.00
#
_symmetry.space_group_name_H-M   'P 1'
#
loop_
_entity.id
_entity.type
_entity.pdbx_description
1 polymer ?
#
loop_
_entity_poly.entity_id
_entity_poly.type
_entity_poly.pdbx_seq_one_letter_code
_entity_poly.pdbx_strand_id
1 'polypeptide(L)' 'MDVSVIGCKVNGPGEAKEADIGVVGAAPRSLVYRNGEKSHLIDTDQLVDEIETMVRQRVQELEEAKSKEIIRSSS' A
#
# COMPACT_ATOMS: atom_id res chain seq x y z
N MET A 1 4.17 4.37 8.10
CA MET A 1 3.36 4.10 6.91
C MET A 1 4.31 4.27 5.77
N ASP A 2 4.61 3.13 5.18
CA ASP A 2 5.73 3.00 4.26
C ASP A 2 5.16 2.54 2.93
N VAL A 3 5.53 3.26 1.85
CA VAL A 3 5.04 3.01 0.50
C VAL A 3 6.23 2.73 -0.40
N SER A 4 6.24 1.57 -1.04
CA SER A 4 7.32 1.14 -1.93
C SER A 4 6.80 0.98 -3.36
N VAL A 5 7.46 1.63 -4.32
CA VAL A 5 7.16 1.52 -5.76
C VAL A 5 8.39 1.00 -6.49
N ILE A 6 8.32 -0.24 -6.97
CA ILE A 6 9.46 -0.93 -7.59
C ILE A 6 9.17 -1.21 -9.05
N GLY A 7 9.93 -0.60 -9.96
CA GLY A 7 9.70 -0.70 -11.42
C GLY A 7 10.12 -2.02 -12.08
N CYS A 8 10.70 -2.97 -11.35
CA CYS A 8 11.20 -4.22 -11.91
C CYS A 8 10.85 -5.44 -11.06
N LYS A 9 10.22 -6.44 -11.70
CA LYS A 9 9.71 -7.67 -11.06
C LYS A 9 10.76 -8.55 -10.36
N VAL A 10 12.05 -8.36 -10.65
CA VAL A 10 13.12 -9.26 -10.15
C VAL A 10 13.37 -9.06 -8.66
N ASN A 11 13.43 -7.82 -8.18
CA ASN A 11 13.64 -7.50 -6.76
C ASN A 11 12.36 -7.01 -6.07
N GLY A 12 11.37 -6.54 -6.84
CA GLY A 12 10.13 -5.99 -6.31
C GLY A 12 9.35 -6.85 -5.30
N PRO A 13 9.23 -8.18 -5.44
CA PRO A 13 8.43 -8.99 -4.51
C PRO A 13 8.96 -9.07 -3.07
N GLY A 14 10.26 -8.85 -2.86
CA GLY A 14 10.86 -8.81 -1.52
C GLY A 14 10.57 -7.47 -0.84
N GLU A 15 10.98 -6.39 -1.50
CA GLU A 15 10.84 -5.01 -1.03
C GLU A 15 9.37 -4.60 -0.84
N ALA A 16 8.46 -5.05 -1.72
CA ALA A 16 7.04 -4.74 -1.62
C ALA A 16 6.36 -5.42 -0.42
N LYS A 17 6.94 -6.47 0.16
CA LYS A 17 6.38 -7.13 1.34
C LYS A 17 6.73 -6.43 2.65
N GLU A 18 7.79 -5.63 2.65
CA GLU A 18 8.23 -4.91 3.85
C GLU A 18 7.44 -3.61 4.07
N ALA A 19 6.80 -3.08 3.02
CA ALA A 19 5.99 -1.87 3.06
C ALA A 19 4.52 -2.13 3.46
N ASP A 20 3.86 -1.11 4.03
CA ASP A 20 2.41 -1.12 4.22
C ASP A 20 1.69 -1.23 2.87
N ILE A 21 2.20 -0.52 1.86
CA ILE A 21 1.71 -0.54 0.48
C ILE A 21 2.90 -0.73 -0.46
N GLY A 22 2.94 -1.85 -1.17
CA GLY A 22 3.98 -2.16 -2.14
C GLY A 22 3.41 -2.30 -3.54
N VAL A 23 4.03 -1.67 -4.54
CA VAL A 23 3.64 -1.81 -5.95
C VAL A 23 4.82 -2.30 -6.76
N VAL A 24 4.65 -3.44 -7.42
CA VAL A 24 5.64 -4.03 -8.32
C VAL A 24 5.21 -3.79 -9.76
N GLY A 25 5.89 -2.86 -10.41
CA GLY A 25 5.70 -2.51 -11.81
C GLY A 25 5.99 -3.69 -12.74
N ALA A 26 5.00 -4.05 -13.54
CA ALA A 26 5.16 -5.01 -14.63
C ALA A 26 4.20 -4.65 -15.78
N ALA A 27 4.67 -4.80 -17.02
CA ALA A 27 3.82 -4.57 -18.20
C ALA A 27 3.14 -5.88 -18.62
N PRO A 28 1.82 -5.88 -18.91
CA PRO A 28 0.91 -4.72 -18.89
C PRO A 28 0.31 -4.40 -17.51
N ARG A 29 0.39 -5.34 -16.55
CA ARG A 29 -0.25 -5.22 -15.23
C ARG A 29 0.77 -5.30 -14.10
N SER A 30 0.63 -4.38 -13.15
CA SER A 30 1.45 -4.28 -11.96
C SER A 30 0.79 -4.98 -10.77
N LEU A 31 1.59 -5.51 -9.86
CA LEU A 31 1.12 -6.28 -8.71
C LEU A 31 1.19 -5.44 -7.43
N VAL A 32 0.07 -5.36 -6.73
CA VAL A 32 -0.06 -4.63 -5.47
C VAL A 32 0.09 -5.58 -4.28
N TYR A 33 0.81 -5.11 -3.27
CA TYR A 33 1.01 -5.72 -1.98
C TYR A 33 0.46 -4.79 -0.90
N ARG A 34 -0.23 -5.36 0.09
CA ARG A 34 -0.73 -4.65 1.27
C ARG A 34 -0.32 -5.44 2.50
N ASN A 35 0.36 -4.79 3.45
CA ASN A 35 0.85 -5.41 4.69
C ASN A 35 1.62 -6.73 4.47
N GLY A 36 2.48 -6.79 3.45
CA GLY A 36 3.24 -8.01 3.16
C GLY A 36 2.53 -9.07 2.31
N GLU A 37 1.24 -8.88 2.00
CA GLU A 37 0.42 -9.85 1.28
C GLU A 37 0.03 -9.34 -0.11
N LYS A 38 -0.07 -10.26 -1.07
CA LYS A 38 -0.53 -9.92 -2.42
C LYS A 38 -2.01 -9.52 -2.36
N SER A 39 -2.34 -8.35 -2.89
CA SER A 39 -3.71 -7.84 -2.90
C SER A 39 -4.39 -8.11 -4.25
N HIS A 40 -3.97 -7.40 -5.30
CA HIS A 40 -4.58 -7.49 -6.62
C HIS A 40 -3.62 -6.99 -7.71
N LEU A 41 -4.01 -7.20 -8.97
CA LEU A 41 -3.29 -6.69 -10.15
C LEU A 41 -4.00 -5.43 -10.65
N ILE A 42 -3.22 -4.43 -11.04
CA ILE A 42 -3.73 -3.17 -11.60
C ILE A 42 -3.10 -2.93 -12.97
N ASP A 43 -3.86 -2.36 -13.90
CA ASP A 43 -3.30 -1.94 -15.18
C ASP A 43 -2.31 -0.79 -14.95
N THR A 44 -1.17 -0.84 -15.63
CA THR A 44 -0.07 0.12 -15.39
C THR A 44 -0.48 1.57 -15.69
N ASP A 45 -1.47 1.76 -16.56
CA ASP A 45 -2.04 3.08 -16.87
C ASP A 45 -2.82 3.70 -15.69
N GLN A 46 -3.37 2.85 -14.81
CA GLN A 46 -4.16 3.25 -13.64
C GLN A 46 -3.31 3.28 -12.35
N LEU A 47 -2.00 3.06 -12.45
CA LEU A 47 -1.14 2.82 -11.30
C LEU A 47 -1.08 3.99 -10.31
N VAL A 48 -1.04 5.21 -10.84
CA VAL A 48 -0.97 6.43 -10.02
C VAL A 48 -2.26 6.65 -9.24
N ASP A 49 -3.41 6.46 -9.91
CA ASP A 49 -4.74 6.65 -9.34
C ASP A 49 -5.01 5.66 -8.20
N GLU A 50 -4.63 4.39 -8.43
CA GLU A 50 -4.72 3.35 -7.41
C GLU A 50 -3.81 3.61 -6.21
N ILE A 51 -2.57 4.06 -6.43
CA ILE A 51 -1.66 4.41 -5.32
C ILE A 51 -2.24 5.56 -4.51
N GLU A 52 -2.76 6.62 -5.13
CA GLU A 52 -3.37 7.74 -4.39
C GLU A 52 -4.54 7.25 -3.52
N THR A 53 -5.43 6.46 -4.12
CA THR A 53 -6.61 5.90 -3.45
C THR A 53 -6.19 5.07 -2.23
N MET A 54 -5.25 4.15 -2.40
CA MET A 54 -4.76 3.30 -1.31
C MET A 54 -4.10 4.12 -0.20
N VAL A 55 -3.30 5.13 -0.55
CA VAL A 55 -2.62 5.98 0.43
C VAL A 55 -3.64 6.78 1.24
N ARG A 56 -4.62 7.40 0.57
CA ARG A 56 -5.68 8.18 1.20
C ARG A 56 -6.51 7.33 2.15
N GLN A 57 -6.88 6.11 1.75
CA GLN A 57 -7.58 5.15 2.62
C GLN A 57 -6.75 4.82 3.86
N ARG A 58 -5.46 4.49 3.68
CA ARG A 58 -4.60 4.11 4.79
C ARG A 58 -4.39 5.25 5.80
N VAL A 59 -4.24 6.49 5.31
CA VAL A 59 -4.16 7.67 6.19
C VAL A 59 -5.45 7.82 6.99
N GLN A 60 -6.62 7.68 6.37
CA GLN A 60 -7.90 7.77 7.07
C GLN A 60 -8.03 6.70 8.17
N GLU A 61 -7.68 5.44 7.86
CA GLU A 61 -7.70 4.35 8.83
C GLU A 61 -6.77 4.61 10.03
N LEU A 62 -5.57 5.17 9.78
CA LEU A 62 -4.61 5.50 10.83
C LEU A 62 -5.10 6.64 11.73
N GLU A 63 -5.71 7.67 11.16
CA GLU A 63 -6.28 8.79 11.93
C GLU A 63 -7.47 8.35 12.78
N GLU A 64 -8.33 7.47 12.24
CA GLU A 64 -9.43 6.86 12.99
C GLU A 64 -8.92 5.95 14.12
N ALA A 65 -7.88 5.14 13.85
CA ALA A 65 -7.27 4.26 14.85
C ALA A 65 -6.67 5.07 16.01
N LYS A 66 -5.88 6.11 15.70
CA LYS A 66 -5.32 7.03 16.70
C LYS A 66 -6.41 7.72 17.52
N SER A 67 -7.48 8.17 16.87
CA SER A 67 -8.60 8.82 17.55
C SER A 67 -9.29 7.88 18.55
N LYS A 68 -9.44 6.60 18.21
CA LYS A 68 -10.02 5.57 19.10
C LYS A 68 -9.09 5.21 20.27
N GLU A 69 -7.77 5.20 20.05
CA GLU A 69 -6.80 4.92 21.13
C GLU A 69 -6.79 6.01 22.22
N ILE A 70 -6.85 7.29 21.83
CA ILE A 70 -6.84 8.43 22.77
C ILE A 70 -8.02 8.34 23.77
N ILE A 71 -9.18 7.87 23.33
CA ILE A 71 -10.38 7.72 24.15
C ILE A 71 -10.21 6.59 25.19
N ARG A 72 -9.51 5.51 24.84
CA ARG A 72 -9.32 4.35 25.73
C ARG A 72 -8.30 4.59 26.85
N SER A 73 -7.25 5.36 26.59
CA SER A 73 -6.19 5.64 27.58
C SER A 73 -6.59 6.66 28.65
N SER A 74 -7.72 7.36 28.45
CA SER A 74 -8.22 8.41 29.35
C SER A 74 -9.31 7.93 30.31
N SER A 75 -9.53 6.61 30.43
CA SER A 75 -10.48 5.95 31.35
C SER A 75 -9.79 5.02 32.33
#